data_AF-A0A6N7FF38-F1
#
_entry.id   AF-A0A6N7FF38-F1
#
_cell.length_a   1.000
_cell.length_b   1.000
_cell.length_c   1.000
_cell.angle_alpha   90.00
_cell.angle_beta   90.00
_cell.angle_gamma   90.00
#
_symmetry.space_group_name_H-M   'P 1'
#
loop_
_entity.id
_entity.type
_entity.pdbx_description
1 polymer ?
#
loop_
_entity_poly.entity_id
_entity_poly.type
_entity_poly.pdbx_seq_one_letter_code
_entity_poly.pdbx_strand_id
1 'polypeptide(L)' 'MQIGNSILSSYGTTVFEVMSALAREHGAINLGQGFPDGNGPPDVVAAAVDYLQN' A
#
# COMPACT_ATOMS: atom_id res chain seq x y z
N MET A 1 4.64 -3.28 24.07
CA MET A 1 4.94 -3.61 22.66
C MET A 1 5.25 -5.09 22.59
N GLN A 2 4.57 -5.85 21.74
CA GLN A 2 4.99 -7.22 21.47
C GLN A 2 6.34 -7.17 20.74
N ILE A 3 7.31 -7.94 21.21
CA ILE A 3 8.59 -8.09 20.52
C ILE A 3 8.29 -8.93 19.28
N GLY A 4 8.37 -8.31 18.10
CA GLY A 4 8.16 -8.98 16.82
C GLY A 4 9.12 -10.15 16.64
N ASN A 5 8.72 -11.13 15.82
CA ASN A 5 9.57 -12.27 15.48
C ASN A 5 10.94 -11.76 14.96
N SER A 6 12.03 -12.26 15.54
CA SER A 6 13.40 -11.78 15.28
C SER A 6 13.83 -11.98 13.83
N ILE A 7 13.39 -13.05 13.18
CA ILE A 7 13.68 -13.33 11.77
C ILE A 7 12.95 -12.34 10.88
N LEU A 8 11.63 -12.21 11.04
CA LEU A 8 10.84 -11.31 10.19
C LEU A 8 11.24 -9.84 10.37
N SER A 9 11.58 -9.44 11.59
CA SER A 9 12.01 -8.08 11.89
C SER A 9 13.37 -7.72 11.29
N SER A 10 14.17 -8.72 10.85
CA SER A 10 15.48 -8.51 10.23
C SER A 10 15.42 -8.18 8.73
N TYR A 11 14.27 -8.35 8.07
CA TYR A 11 14.16 -8.21 6.62
C TYR A 11 14.26 -6.77 6.10
N GLY A 12 14.09 -5.76 6.97
CA GLY A 12 14.25 -4.36 6.61
C GLY A 12 13.25 -3.88 5.55
N THR A 13 13.62 -2.84 4.80
CA THR A 13 12.79 -2.21 3.77
C THR A 13 12.86 -2.97 2.45
N THR A 14 11.71 -3.11 1.77
CA THR A 14 11.66 -3.79 0.47
C THR A 14 11.99 -2.85 -0.71
N VAL A 15 12.43 -3.42 -1.83
CA VAL A 15 12.65 -2.66 -3.07
C VAL A 15 11.38 -1.95 -3.56
N PHE A 16 10.20 -2.54 -3.34
CA PHE A 16 8.92 -1.95 -3.76
C PHE A 16 8.64 -0.62 -3.05
N GLU A 17 8.98 -0.54 -1.77
CA GLU A 17 8.84 0.68 -0.97
C GLU A 17 9.82 1.76 -1.42
N VAL A 18 11.11 1.41 -1.57
CA VAL A 18 12.16 2.35 -2.01
C VAL A 18 11.84 2.91 -3.40
N MET A 19 11.49 2.06 -4.37
CA MET A 19 11.24 2.49 -5.74
C MET A 19 9.95 3.31 -5.87
N SER A 20 8.89 2.94 -5.15
CA SER A 20 7.65 3.73 -5.14
C SER A 20 7.87 5.11 -4.52
N ALA A 21 8.70 5.21 -3.47
CA ALA A 21 9.06 6.49 -2.87
C ALA A 21 9.84 7.38 -3.84
N LEU A 22 10.88 6.84 -4.51
CA LEU A 22 11.68 7.57 -5.48
C LEU A 22 10.87 8.02 -6.71
N ALA A 23 9.95 7.17 -7.19
CA ALA A 23 9.07 7.55 -8.30
C ALA A 23 8.22 8.79 -7.95
N ARG A 24 7.68 8.86 -6.72
CA ARG A 24 6.97 10.04 -6.23
C ARG A 24 7.89 11.25 -6.05
N GLU A 25 9.08 11.07 -5.49
CA GLU A 25 10.06 12.15 -5.28
C GLU A 25 10.48 12.82 -6.59
N HIS A 26 10.68 12.02 -7.64
CA HIS A 26 11.15 12.51 -8.94
C HIS A 26 10.03 12.76 -9.95
N GLY A 27 8.76 12.55 -9.59
CA GLY A 27 7.63 12.66 -10.51
C GLY A 27 7.69 11.67 -11.68
N ALA A 28 8.31 10.50 -11.48
CA ALA A 28 8.38 9.44 -12.48
C ALA A 28 7.09 8.62 -12.51
N ILE A 29 6.75 8.08 -13.68
CA ILE A 29 5.64 7.11 -13.82
C ILE A 29 6.05 5.80 -13.13
N ASN A 30 5.26 5.34 -12.16
CA ASN A 30 5.55 4.12 -11.42
C ASN A 30 4.92 2.87 -12.08
N LEU A 31 5.61 2.25 -13.04
CA LEU A 31 5.13 0.97 -13.61
C LEU A 31 5.44 -0.25 -12.73
N GLY A 32 6.02 -0.06 -11.54
CA GLY A 32 6.34 -1.12 -10.57
C GLY A 32 5.31 -1.25 -9.44
N GLN A 33 4.29 -0.39 -9.40
CA GLN A 33 3.23 -0.43 -8.39
C GLN A 33 2.40 -1.72 -8.49
N GLY A 34 2.08 -2.30 -7.33
CA GLY A 34 1.27 -3.53 -7.22
C GLY A 34 -0.23 -3.29 -7.08
N PHE A 35 -0.70 -2.06 -7.28
CA PHE A 35 -2.10 -1.66 -7.07
C PHE A 35 -2.63 -0.84 -8.26
N PRO A 36 -3.96 -0.86 -8.50
CA PRO A 36 -4.58 -0.10 -9.58
C PRO A 36 -4.62 1.41 -9.28
N ASP A 37 -4.61 2.23 -10.33
CA ASP A 37 -4.78 3.69 -10.21
C ASP A 37 -6.22 4.11 -9.87
N GLY A 38 -7.20 3.29 -10.28
CA GLY A 38 -8.62 3.58 -10.12
C GLY A 38 -9.22 2.98 -8.85
N ASN A 39 -10.43 3.44 -8.53
CA ASN A 39 -11.25 2.82 -7.50
C ASN A 39 -11.67 1.39 -7.91
N GLY A 40 -11.91 0.55 -6.90
CA GLY A 40 -12.49 -0.78 -7.08
C GLY A 40 -13.97 -0.74 -7.47
N PRO A 41 -14.63 -1.93 -7.49
CA PRO A 41 -16.05 -2.04 -7.80
C PRO A 41 -16.93 -1.11 -6.95
N PRO A 42 -17.87 -0.34 -7.56
CA PRO A 42 -18.66 0.67 -6.83
C PRO A 42 -19.49 0.13 -5.67
N ASP A 43 -20.01 -1.10 -5.79
CA ASP A 43 -20.79 -1.79 -4.77
C ASP A 43 -19.94 -2.15 -3.53
N VAL A 44 -18.69 -2.57 -3.74
CA VAL A 44 -17.73 -2.84 -2.66
C VAL A 44 -17.38 -1.55 -1.91
N VAL A 45 -17.17 -0.44 -2.64
CA VAL A 45 -16.91 0.87 -2.03
C VAL A 45 -18.13 1.34 -1.23
N ALA A 46 -19.34 1.21 -1.78
CA ALA A 46 -20.57 1.61 -1.09
C ALA A 46 -20.79 0.83 0.22
N ALA A 47 -20.53 -0.49 0.23
CA ALA A 47 -20.64 -1.30 1.44
C ALA A 47 -19.66 -0.86 2.55
N ALA A 48 -18.43 -0.50 2.18
CA ALA A 48 -17.45 0.03 3.14
C ALA A 48 -17.87 1.39 3.72
N VAL A 49 -18.45 2.27 2.90
CA VAL A 49 -18.96 3.57 3.34
C VAL A 49 -20.11 3.39 4.33
N ASP A 50 -21.08 2.53 4.01
CA ASP A 50 -22.22 2.24 4.89
C ASP A 50 -21.76 1.73 6.28
N TYR A 51 -20.78 0.82 6.31
CA TYR A 51 -20.22 0.33 7.58
C TYR A 51 -19.58 1.44 8.44
N LEU A 52 -18.92 2.43 7.83
CA LEU A 52 -18.24 3.50 8.57
C LEU A 52 -19.20 4.60 9.07
N GLN A 53 -20.40 4.70 8.49
CA GLN A 53 -21.37 5.76 8.79
C GLN A 53 -22.44 5.32 9.80
N ASN A 54 -22.57 4.01 10.04
CA ASN A 54 -23.49 3.40 11.00
C ASN A 54 -22.76 3.03 12.31
#